data_AF-A0A9C9L0B9-F1
#
_entry.id   AF-A0A9C9L0B9-F1
#
_cell.length_a   1.000
_cell.length_b   1.000
_cell.length_c   1.000
_cell.angle_alpha   90.00
_cell.angle_beta   90.00
_cell.angle_gamma   90.00
#
_symmetry.space_group_name_H-M   'P 1'
#
loop_
_entity.id
_entity.type
_entity.pdbx_description
1 polymer ?
#
loop_
_entity_poly.entity_id
_entity_poly.type
_entity_poly.pdbx_seq_one_letter_code
_entity_poly.pdbx_strand_id
1 'polypeptide(L)'
;MNCKVLFYLLPWIILGSAIQLVQARDFEGSYAVYGAGGDACKLYTQAMKKGGKAQDYFTDWSIGYLTSFNVIMPSTYDVLGETEFSAAQLWLGRRCEKYPNELFITAMIRLTEVLYPMRYQSSLKQPAPGKTAPGKTTPDKSKVRKSVQKKK
;
A
#
# COMPACT_ATOMS: atom_id res chain seq x y z
N MET A 1 2.21 -62.57 20.54
CA MET A 1 3.46 -61.86 20.90
C MET A 1 4.13 -61.46 19.57
N ASN A 2 4.27 -60.21 19.15
CA ASN A 2 4.49 -58.97 19.90
C ASN A 2 3.89 -57.76 19.15
N CYS A 3 3.13 -56.95 19.89
CA CYS A 3 2.46 -55.72 19.50
C CYS A 3 3.21 -54.52 20.10
N LYS A 4 4.30 -54.03 19.46
CA LYS A 4 5.11 -52.91 20.01
C LYS A 4 5.85 -52.03 18.97
N VAL A 5 5.31 -51.81 17.76
CA VAL A 5 5.94 -50.87 16.79
C VAL A 5 5.02 -49.70 16.40
N LEU A 6 3.76 -49.70 16.86
CA LEU A 6 2.76 -48.71 16.46
C LEU A 6 2.76 -47.40 17.30
N PHE A 7 3.87 -47.06 17.98
CA PHE A 7 3.89 -45.91 18.92
C PHE A 7 5.02 -44.88 18.70
N TYR A 8 5.80 -44.99 17.61
CA TYR A 8 6.91 -44.06 17.32
C TYR A 8 6.72 -43.20 16.06
N LEU A 9 5.48 -43.02 15.58
CA LEU A 9 5.17 -42.17 14.41
C LEU A 9 4.27 -40.97 14.74
N LEU A 10 4.28 -40.47 15.98
CA LEU A 10 3.35 -39.43 16.43
C LEU A 10 3.92 -38.15 17.11
N PRO A 11 5.24 -37.86 17.13
CA PRO A 11 5.69 -36.52 17.54
C PRO A 11 6.40 -35.71 16.43
N TRP A 12 6.32 -36.12 15.16
CA TRP A 12 6.97 -35.41 14.03
C TRP A 12 6.01 -34.60 13.14
N ILE A 13 4.75 -34.45 13.52
CA ILE A 13 3.74 -33.69 12.74
C ILE A 13 3.53 -32.26 13.29
N ILE A 14 4.15 -31.87 14.40
CA ILE A 14 3.87 -30.55 15.04
C ILE A 14 4.92 -29.47 14.67
N LEU A 15 6.03 -29.80 14.00
CA LEU A 15 7.07 -28.82 13.63
C LEU A 15 6.98 -28.32 12.17
N GLY A 16 5.78 -28.36 11.58
CA GLY A 16 5.52 -27.93 10.20
C GLY A 16 4.46 -26.83 10.08
N SER A 17 4.21 -26.06 11.15
CA SER A 17 3.32 -24.91 11.10
C SER A 17 3.97 -23.79 10.28
N ALA A 18 3.89 -23.94 8.96
CA ALA A 18 4.11 -22.85 8.02
C ALA A 18 3.20 -21.70 8.46
N ILE A 19 3.84 -20.58 8.80
CA ILE A 19 3.21 -19.28 8.96
C ILE A 19 2.62 -18.93 7.58
N GLN A 20 1.42 -19.42 7.30
CA GLN A 20 0.71 -19.08 6.09
C GLN A 20 0.00 -17.74 6.31
N LEU A 21 0.23 -16.87 5.34
CA LEU A 21 -0.20 -15.48 5.30
C LEU A 21 -1.69 -15.35 5.63
N VAL A 22 -2.00 -14.64 6.72
CA VAL A 22 -3.30 -14.00 6.86
C VAL A 22 -3.32 -12.79 5.93
N GLN A 23 -3.70 -13.02 4.68
CA GLN A 23 -4.19 -11.97 3.79
C GLN A 23 -5.71 -12.11 3.79
N ALA A 24 -6.37 -11.48 4.76
CA ALA A 24 -7.83 -11.38 4.75
C ALA A 24 -8.24 -10.34 3.69
N ARG A 25 -8.25 -10.77 2.43
CA ARG A 25 -9.12 -10.22 1.39
C ARG A 25 -10.20 -11.25 1.11
N ASP A 26 -11.41 -10.79 0.76
CA ASP A 26 -12.41 -11.68 0.17
C ASP A 26 -11.75 -12.42 -1.01
N PHE A 27 -11.70 -13.75 -0.92
CA PHE A 27 -11.04 -14.64 -1.87
C PHE A 27 -11.76 -14.68 -3.23
N GLU A 28 -12.93 -14.06 -3.38
CA GLU A 28 -13.74 -14.09 -4.60
C GLU A 28 -13.59 -12.85 -5.49
N GLY A 29 -12.70 -11.90 -5.14
CA GLY A 29 -12.52 -10.68 -5.93
C GLY A 29 -13.71 -9.72 -5.87
N SER A 30 -14.65 -9.97 -4.95
CA SER A 30 -15.80 -9.13 -4.68
C SER A 30 -15.49 -8.17 -3.51
N TYR A 31 -16.05 -6.98 -3.57
CA TYR A 31 -15.96 -6.00 -2.48
C TYR A 31 -17.19 -5.11 -2.49
N ALA A 32 -17.67 -4.74 -1.30
CA ALA A 32 -18.76 -3.79 -1.16
C ALA A 32 -18.27 -2.37 -1.46
N VAL A 33 -19.10 -1.61 -2.17
CA VAL A 33 -18.79 -0.23 -2.55
C VAL A 33 -19.84 0.68 -1.91
N TYR A 34 -19.37 1.66 -1.14
CA TYR A 34 -20.21 2.62 -0.45
C TYR A 34 -19.92 4.03 -0.95
N GLY A 35 -20.96 4.86 -1.06
CA GLY A 35 -20.84 6.24 -1.53
C GLY A 35 -20.52 6.34 -3.01
N ALA A 36 -19.79 7.39 -3.40
CA ALA A 36 -19.62 7.80 -4.79
C ALA A 36 -18.99 6.74 -5.70
N GLY A 37 -18.24 5.80 -5.13
CA GLY A 37 -17.66 4.69 -5.90
C GLY A 37 -18.70 3.80 -6.58
N GLY A 38 -19.90 3.68 -6.00
CA GLY A 38 -21.00 2.88 -6.54
C GLY A 38 -21.80 3.58 -7.63
N ASP A 39 -21.53 4.87 -7.86
CA ASP A 39 -22.19 5.65 -8.89
C ASP A 39 -21.52 5.47 -10.26
N ALA A 40 -22.28 5.66 -11.33
CA ALA A 40 -21.76 5.60 -12.69
C ALA A 40 -20.85 6.81 -12.99
N CYS A 41 -19.79 6.60 -13.78
CA CYS A 41 -18.85 7.63 -14.22
C CYS A 41 -19.51 8.86 -14.87
N LYS A 42 -20.65 8.70 -15.54
CA LYS A 42 -21.43 9.84 -16.07
C LYS A 42 -21.91 10.80 -14.98
N LEU A 43 -22.20 10.31 -13.77
CA LEU A 43 -22.60 11.15 -12.64
C LEU A 43 -21.41 11.95 -12.11
N TYR A 44 -20.21 11.36 -12.09
CA TYR A 44 -18.98 12.08 -11.76
C TYR A 44 -18.73 13.25 -12.72
N THR A 45 -18.78 13.02 -14.03
CA THR A 45 -18.51 14.10 -15.02
C THR A 45 -19.57 15.19 -14.98
N GLN A 46 -20.84 14.85 -14.74
CA GLN A 46 -21.91 15.82 -14.49
C GLN A 46 -21.68 16.62 -13.21
N ALA A 47 -21.25 15.96 -12.12
CA ALA A 47 -20.95 16.59 -10.85
C ALA A 47 -19.79 17.59 -10.96
N MET A 48 -18.70 17.22 -11.66
CA MET A 48 -17.56 18.12 -11.90
C MET A 48 -17.95 19.36 -12.72
N LYS A 49 -18.89 19.22 -13.67
CA LYS A 49 -19.41 20.36 -14.46
C LYS A 49 -20.34 21.26 -13.63
N LYS A 50 -21.12 20.66 -12.73
CA LYS A 50 -22.09 21.37 -11.89
C LYS A 50 -21.41 22.14 -10.75
N GLY A 51 -20.34 21.57 -10.19
CA GLY A 51 -19.66 22.12 -9.01
C GLY A 51 -20.45 21.99 -7.71
N GLY A 52 -19.95 22.63 -6.66
CA GLY A 52 -20.54 22.64 -5.31
C GLY A 52 -20.70 21.25 -4.71
N LYS A 53 -21.78 21.04 -3.94
CA LYS A 53 -22.02 19.78 -3.20
C LYS A 53 -21.94 18.50 -4.04
N ALA A 54 -22.30 18.57 -5.32
CA ALA A 54 -22.21 17.43 -6.21
C ALA A 54 -20.74 17.07 -6.50
N GLN A 55 -19.91 18.07 -6.79
CA GLN A 55 -18.47 17.90 -6.95
C GLN A 55 -17.82 17.46 -5.63
N ASP A 56 -18.21 18.06 -4.51
CA ASP A 56 -17.66 17.74 -3.19
C ASP A 56 -17.89 16.27 -2.83
N TYR A 57 -19.09 15.74 -3.10
CA TYR A 57 -19.42 14.33 -2.87
C TYR A 57 -18.44 13.34 -3.53
N PHE A 58 -18.09 13.58 -4.79
CA PHE A 58 -17.10 12.74 -5.48
C PHE A 58 -15.66 13.05 -5.05
N THR A 59 -15.38 14.32 -4.74
CA THR A 59 -14.04 14.78 -4.33
C THR A 59 -13.65 14.19 -2.98
N ASP A 60 -14.50 14.34 -1.97
CA ASP A 60 -14.28 13.83 -0.62
C ASP A 60 -14.15 12.31 -0.63
N TRP A 61 -15.01 11.64 -1.39
CA TRP A 61 -14.94 10.19 -1.55
C TRP A 61 -13.63 9.75 -2.22
N SER A 62 -13.15 10.48 -3.23
CA SER A 62 -11.87 10.20 -3.90
C SER A 62 -10.67 10.38 -2.95
N ILE A 63 -10.69 11.43 -2.12
CA ILE A 63 -9.67 11.67 -1.09
C ILE A 63 -9.66 10.52 -0.07
N GLY A 64 -10.84 10.10 0.39
CA GLY A 64 -10.99 8.94 1.26
C GLY A 64 -10.41 7.67 0.65
N TYR A 65 -10.77 7.37 -0.61
CA TYR A 65 -10.25 6.22 -1.34
C TYR A 65 -8.72 6.23 -1.44
N LEU A 66 -8.11 7.36 -1.85
CA LEU A 66 -6.65 7.47 -1.97
C LEU A 66 -5.96 7.32 -0.61
N THR A 67 -6.55 7.88 0.44
CA THR A 67 -6.06 7.71 1.82
C THR A 67 -6.08 6.24 2.24
N SER A 68 -7.20 5.55 2.03
CA SER A 68 -7.31 4.11 2.32
C SER A 68 -6.32 3.29 1.49
N PHE A 69 -6.15 3.62 0.21
CA PHE A 69 -5.18 2.97 -0.68
C PHE A 69 -3.76 3.09 -0.12
N ASN A 70 -3.35 4.28 0.35
CA ASN A 70 -2.05 4.50 0.96
C ASN A 70 -1.82 3.65 2.22
N VAL A 71 -2.88 3.40 3.01
CA VAL A 71 -2.79 2.57 4.22
C VAL A 71 -2.65 1.08 3.90
N ILE A 72 -3.43 0.58 2.92
CA ILE A 72 -3.55 -0.86 2.69
C ILE A 72 -2.54 -1.40 1.68
N MET A 73 -2.00 -0.55 0.81
CA MET A 73 -1.14 -1.00 -0.28
C MET A 73 0.33 -1.09 0.14
N PRO A 74 1.01 -2.22 -0.12
CA PRO A 74 2.39 -2.41 0.30
C PRO A 74 3.34 -1.31 -0.20
N SER A 75 4.23 -0.87 0.68
CA SER A 75 5.26 0.14 0.38
C SER A 75 4.68 1.37 -0.33
N THR A 76 3.56 1.89 0.16
CA THR A 76 2.92 3.11 -0.35
C THR A 76 2.83 4.12 0.79
N TYR A 77 3.53 5.24 0.66
CA TYR A 77 3.34 6.41 1.52
C TYR A 77 2.30 7.33 0.91
N ASP A 78 2.46 7.61 -0.38
CA ASP A 78 1.52 8.39 -1.16
C ASP A 78 1.45 7.87 -2.60
N VAL A 79 0.29 7.34 -2.99
CA VAL A 79 0.01 6.86 -4.34
C VAL A 79 0.07 7.97 -5.39
N LEU A 80 -0.20 9.22 -5.03
CA LEU A 80 -0.13 10.34 -5.96
C LEU A 80 1.33 10.65 -6.37
N GLY A 81 2.29 10.45 -5.45
CA GLY A 81 3.69 10.80 -5.69
C GLY A 81 3.84 12.29 -6.03
N GLU A 82 4.40 12.58 -7.19
CA GLU A 82 4.53 13.95 -7.74
C GLU A 82 3.24 14.45 -8.44
N THR A 83 2.19 13.62 -8.53
CA THR A 83 0.97 13.98 -9.25
C THR A 83 0.05 14.82 -8.39
N GLU A 84 -0.20 16.05 -8.81
CA GLU A 84 -1.21 16.90 -8.18
C GLU A 84 -2.60 16.26 -8.20
N PHE A 85 -3.36 16.42 -7.12
CA PHE A 85 -4.70 15.84 -7.00
C PHE A 85 -5.63 16.33 -8.13
N SER A 86 -5.51 17.59 -8.55
CA SER A 86 -6.29 18.15 -9.67
C SER A 86 -5.96 17.47 -11.01
N ALA A 87 -4.69 17.08 -11.22
CA ALA A 87 -4.29 16.33 -12.41
C ALA A 87 -4.86 14.90 -12.40
N ALA A 88 -4.92 14.26 -11.22
CA ALA A 88 -5.59 12.98 -11.04
C ALA A 88 -7.10 13.08 -11.30
N GLN A 89 -7.77 14.14 -10.81
CA GLN A 89 -9.18 14.42 -11.12
C GLN A 89 -9.41 14.64 -12.61
N LEU A 90 -8.52 15.37 -13.29
CA LEU A 90 -8.62 15.55 -14.74
C LEU A 90 -8.48 14.23 -15.50
N TRP A 91 -7.58 13.34 -15.04
CA TRP A 91 -7.45 11.99 -15.60
C TRP A 91 -8.73 11.18 -15.43
N LEU A 92 -9.35 11.23 -14.24
CA LEU A 92 -10.64 10.59 -13.96
C LEU A 92 -11.75 11.15 -14.85
N GLY A 93 -11.77 12.47 -15.07
CA GLY A 93 -12.68 13.12 -16.01
C GLY A 93 -12.63 12.48 -17.39
N ARG A 94 -11.44 12.39 -17.98
CA ARG A 94 -11.24 11.77 -19.30
C ARG A 94 -11.61 10.28 -19.31
N ARG A 95 -11.26 9.53 -18.25
CA ARG A 95 -11.64 8.11 -18.12
C ARG A 95 -13.15 7.95 -18.11
N CYS A 96 -13.84 8.73 -17.29
CA CYS A 96 -15.29 8.65 -17.14
C CYS A 96 -16.06 9.17 -18.35
N GLU A 97 -15.51 10.14 -19.11
CA GLU A 97 -16.06 10.53 -20.41
C GLU A 97 -15.98 9.39 -21.42
N LYS A 98 -14.87 8.64 -21.43
CA LYS A 98 -14.68 7.49 -22.32
C LYS A 98 -15.54 6.28 -21.93
N TYR A 99 -15.80 6.08 -20.64
CA TYR A 99 -16.56 4.93 -20.11
C TYR A 99 -17.71 5.38 -19.18
N PRO A 100 -18.77 5.99 -19.72
CA PRO A 100 -19.79 6.67 -18.91
C PRO A 100 -20.62 5.74 -18.00
N ASN A 101 -20.70 4.45 -18.34
CA ASN A 101 -21.45 3.44 -17.59
C ASN A 101 -20.57 2.60 -16.66
N GLU A 102 -19.25 2.81 -16.65
CA GLU A 102 -18.34 2.20 -15.68
C GLU A 102 -18.63 2.77 -14.28
N LEU A 103 -18.53 1.95 -13.23
CA LEU A 103 -18.64 2.43 -11.86
C LEU A 103 -17.44 3.31 -11.51
N PHE A 104 -17.64 4.39 -10.76
CA PHE A 104 -16.59 5.34 -10.44
C PHE A 104 -15.43 4.69 -9.66
N ILE A 105 -15.70 3.71 -8.80
CA ILE A 105 -14.67 2.92 -8.13
C ILE A 105 -13.74 2.19 -9.10
N THR A 106 -14.26 1.74 -10.25
CA THR A 106 -13.44 1.08 -11.28
C THR A 106 -12.50 2.09 -11.93
N ALA A 107 -12.98 3.31 -12.19
CA ALA A 107 -12.12 4.38 -12.69
C ALA A 107 -11.00 4.75 -11.69
N MET A 108 -11.31 4.79 -10.38
CA MET A 108 -10.30 5.00 -9.33
C MET A 108 -9.26 3.87 -9.26
N ILE A 109 -9.67 2.62 -9.41
CA ILE A 109 -8.75 1.48 -9.48
C ILE A 109 -7.80 1.64 -10.68
N ARG A 110 -8.33 2.03 -11.85
CA ARG A 110 -7.48 2.29 -13.03
C ARG A 110 -6.53 3.46 -12.83
N LEU A 111 -6.99 4.53 -12.17
CA LEU A 111 -6.13 5.66 -11.81
C LEU A 111 -4.96 5.18 -10.93
N THR A 112 -5.25 4.44 -9.85
CA THR A 112 -4.21 4.00 -8.93
C THR A 112 -3.29 2.96 -9.53
N GLU A 113 -3.74 2.10 -10.45
CA GLU A 113 -2.87 1.23 -11.25
C GLU A 113 -1.85 2.03 -12.07
N VAL A 114 -2.28 3.13 -12.70
CA VAL A 114 -1.39 4.02 -13.48
C VAL A 114 -0.39 4.74 -12.57
N LEU A 115 -0.83 5.19 -11.39
CA LEU A 115 -0.01 5.96 -10.46
C LEU A 115 0.94 5.09 -9.63
N TYR A 116 0.58 3.82 -9.37
CA TYR A 116 1.31 2.94 -8.46
C TYR A 116 2.83 2.84 -8.72
N PRO A 117 3.33 2.76 -9.98
CA PRO A 117 4.76 2.71 -10.24
C PRO A 117 5.50 4.01 -9.85
N MET A 118 4.80 5.15 -9.83
CA MET A 118 5.37 6.48 -9.55
C MET A 118 5.11 6.96 -8.11
N ARG A 119 4.45 6.14 -7.30
CA ARG A 119 4.12 6.47 -5.90
C ARG A 119 5.37 6.74 -5.07
N TYR A 120 5.22 7.55 -4.03
CA TYR A 120 6.19 7.57 -2.95
C TYR A 120 6.09 6.31 -2.13
N GLN A 121 7.21 5.60 -2.01
CA GLN A 121 7.28 4.37 -1.24
C GLN A 121 7.58 4.66 0.23
N SER A 122 6.92 3.95 1.14
CA SER A 122 7.11 4.11 2.60
C SER A 122 8.54 3.79 3.05
N SER A 123 9.27 2.97 2.29
CA SER A 123 10.68 2.63 2.49
C SER A 123 11.64 3.78 2.15
N LEU A 124 11.18 4.81 1.43
CA LEU A 124 11.97 6.01 1.10
C LEU A 124 11.79 7.14 2.13
N LYS A 125 11.09 6.89 3.25
CA LYS A 125 11.09 7.81 4.38
C LYS A 125 12.52 7.91 4.92
N GLN A 126 13.28 8.89 4.43
CA GLN A 126 14.46 9.38 5.12
C GLN A 126 14.07 9.58 6.59
N PRO A 127 14.82 9.03 7.57
CA PRO A 127 14.50 9.27 8.96
C PRO A 127 14.43 10.78 9.18
N ALA A 128 13.38 11.24 9.88
CA ALA A 128 13.23 12.65 10.24
C ALA A 128 14.56 13.16 10.83
N PRO A 129 15.05 14.35 10.41
CA PRO A 129 16.30 14.88 10.93
C PRO A 129 16.17 14.99 12.46
N GLY A 130 16.94 14.15 13.17
CA GLY A 130 16.95 14.15 14.64
C GLY A 130 16.53 12.87 15.36
N LYS A 131 16.23 11.75 14.66
CA LYS A 131 16.09 10.44 15.34
C LYS A 131 17.08 9.42 14.81
N THR A 132 18.31 9.49 15.30
CA THR A 132 19.23 8.35 15.28
C THR A 132 18.57 7.16 15.97
N ALA A 133 18.40 6.06 15.23
CA ALA A 133 18.02 4.78 15.82
C ALA A 133 19.07 4.36 16.86
N PRO A 134 18.69 3.78 18.01
CA PRO A 134 19.64 3.32 19.00
C PRO A 134 20.38 2.08 18.47
N GLY A 135 21.71 2.19 18.40
CA GLY A 135 22.61 1.05 18.56
C GLY A 135 22.70 0.07 17.39
N LYS A 136 23.41 0.46 16.34
CA LYS A 136 24.32 -0.48 15.67
C LYS A 136 25.73 0.06 15.83
N THR A 137 26.36 -0.31 16.94
CA THR A 137 27.79 -0.13 17.18
C THR A 137 28.55 -0.86 16.06
N THR A 138 28.91 -0.13 15.02
CA THR A 138 29.98 -0.55 14.11
C THR A 138 31.29 -0.26 14.83
N PRO A 139 32.25 -1.20 14.88
CA PRO A 139 33.52 -0.96 15.55
C PRO A 139 34.28 0.14 14.80
N ASP A 140 34.64 1.22 15.51
CA ASP A 140 35.50 2.28 15.01
C ASP A 140 36.88 1.70 14.64
N LYS A 141 37.16 1.60 13.34
CA LYS A 141 38.45 1.16 12.80
C LYS A 141 39.56 2.21 12.96
N SER A 142 39.32 3.37 13.59
CA SER A 142 40.34 4.40 13.79
C SER A 142 41.31 4.12 14.95
N LYS A 143 40.99 3.19 15.87
CA LYS A 143 41.78 2.98 17.10
C LYS A 143 42.80 1.85 17.07
N VAL A 144 42.97 1.13 15.95
CA VAL A 144 43.95 0.01 15.84
C VAL A 144 45.34 0.48 15.38
N ARG A 145 45.50 1.69 14.82
CA ARG A 145 46.77 2.09 14.20
C ARG A 145 47.80 2.77 15.11
N LYS A 146 47.54 2.95 16.41
CA LYS A 146 48.45 3.68 17.33
C LYS A 146 49.22 2.82 18.34
N SER A 147 49.13 1.48 18.31
CA SER A 147 49.88 0.62 19.24
C SER A 147 51.03 -0.18 18.63
N VAL A 148 51.31 -0.08 17.32
CA VAL A 148 52.36 -0.90 16.67
C VAL A 148 53.72 -0.18 16.53
N GLN A 149 53.80 1.13 16.81
CA GLN A 149 55.03 1.91 16.54
C GLN A 149 55.72 2.45 17.78
N LYS A 150 55.80 1.64 18.84
CA LYS A 150 56.72 1.86 19.97
C LYS A 150 57.29 0.55 20.50
N LYS A 151 58.01 -0.17 19.63
CA LYS A 151 58.98 -1.22 20.00
C LYS A 151 59.99 -1.40 18.86
N LYS A 152 60.98 -0.51 18.84
CA LYS A 152 62.36 -0.77 18.46
C LYS A 152 63.21 0.38 18.98
#